data_AF-A0A7V1EGP7-F1
#
_entry.id   AF-A0A7V1EGP7-F1
#
_cell.length_a   1.000
_cell.length_b   1.000
_cell.length_c   1.000
_cell.angle_alpha   90.00
_cell.angle_beta   90.00
_cell.angle_gamma   90.00
#
_symmetry.space_group_name_H-M   'P 1'
#
loop_
_entity.id
_entity.type
_entity.pdbx_description
1 polymer ?
#
loop_
_entity_poly.entity_id
_entity_poly.type
_entity_poly.pdbx_seq_one_letter_code
_entity_poly.pdbx_strand_id
1 'polypeptide(L)'
;MKAISQEWKDLVVDLFKELSGSGFGRKKSIGKGHFSILEIKDFEFPIIENANGFVTFSNFCPAEDDPIDGFYKTFVKYGKLGEEFTFCGNPFKKPLLMIKTGSVFKTNGFPKDFYGRIIQEGISPVKPEVIHYAYAFTVPIIF
;
A
#
# COMPACT_ATOMS: atom_id res chain seq x y z
N MET A 1 -2.07 15.08 -7.04
CA MET A 1 -1.49 15.21 -5.68
C MET A 1 -1.98 16.50 -5.01
N LYS A 2 -2.91 16.39 -4.04
CA LYS A 2 -3.17 17.49 -3.10
C LYS A 2 -1.86 17.83 -2.37
N ALA A 3 -1.62 19.11 -2.11
CA ALA A 3 -0.46 19.54 -1.32
C ALA A 3 -0.44 18.78 0.01
N ILE A 4 0.52 17.88 0.17
CA ILE A 4 0.80 17.23 1.44
C ILE A 4 1.35 18.32 2.37
N SER A 5 0.80 18.47 3.57
CA SER A 5 1.33 19.46 4.52
C SER A 5 2.77 19.13 4.86
N GLN A 6 3.58 20.15 5.16
CA GLN A 6 4.96 19.93 5.57
C GLN A 6 5.04 18.99 6.80
N GLU A 7 4.09 19.12 7.72
CA GLU A 7 3.94 18.25 8.89
C GLU A 7 3.84 16.76 8.51
N TRP A 8 3.09 16.42 7.46
CA TRP A 8 2.98 15.02 7.00
C TRP A 8 4.27 14.53 6.36
N LYS A 9 4.98 15.39 5.63
CA LYS A 9 6.30 15.04 5.07
C LYS A 9 7.27 14.73 6.22
N ASP A 10 7.35 15.61 7.21
CA ASP A 10 8.25 15.46 8.35
C ASP A 10 7.95 14.19 9.15
N LEU A 11 6.66 13.91 9.43
CA LEU A 11 6.24 12.68 10.11
C LEU A 11 6.68 11.43 9.37
N VAL A 12 6.46 11.36 8.05
CA VAL A 12 6.87 10.18 7.26
C VAL A 12 8.39 10.02 7.30
N VAL A 13 9.14 11.11 7.16
CA VAL A 13 10.60 11.08 7.22
C VAL A 13 11.10 10.55 8.56
N ASP A 14 10.51 10.99 9.68
CA ASP A 14 10.90 10.54 11.01
C ASP A 14 10.55 9.06 11.24
N LEU A 15 9.39 8.60 10.77
CA LEU A 15 9.04 7.17 10.80
C LEU A 15 10.02 6.31 9.99
N PHE A 16 10.51 6.80 8.83
CA PHE A 16 11.54 6.09 8.07
C PHE A 16 12.89 6.07 8.78
N LYS A 17 13.27 7.14 9.50
CA LYS A 17 14.49 7.16 10.32
C LYS A 17 14.40 6.14 11.46
N GLU A 18 13.29 6.09 12.16
CA GLU A 18 13.06 5.08 13.20
C GLU A 18 13.11 3.64 12.64
N LEU A 19 12.50 3.43 11.47
CA LEU A 19 12.53 2.14 10.79
C LEU A 19 13.96 1.73 10.39
N SER A 20 14.80 2.70 9.99
CA SER A 20 16.19 2.46 9.61
C SER A 20 17.03 1.89 10.77
N GLY A 21 16.75 2.34 12.00
CA GLY A 21 17.40 1.87 13.22
C GLY A 21 17.00 0.44 13.61
N SER A 22 15.73 0.07 13.42
CA SER A 22 15.22 -1.26 13.77
C SER A 22 15.35 -2.32 12.66
N GLY A 23 15.52 -1.88 11.41
CA GLY A 23 15.61 -2.73 10.23
C GLY A 23 14.25 -3.21 9.72
N PHE A 24 14.14 -3.38 8.40
CA PHE A 24 12.91 -3.78 7.73
C PHE A 24 12.94 -5.25 7.24
N GLY A 25 11.86 -5.99 7.51
CA GLY A 25 11.65 -7.34 6.99
C GLY A 25 11.96 -8.49 7.97
N ARG A 26 11.95 -9.73 7.45
CA ARG A 26 11.85 -10.98 8.26
C ARG A 26 13.01 -11.25 9.21
N LYS A 27 14.22 -10.77 8.92
CA LYS A 27 15.46 -11.15 9.63
C LYS A 27 16.12 -9.96 10.36
N LYS A 28 15.33 -8.97 10.76
CA LYS A 28 15.83 -7.79 11.47
C LYS A 28 16.47 -8.09 12.82
N SER A 29 15.95 -9.07 13.56
CA SER A 29 16.51 -9.50 14.87
C SER A 29 17.91 -10.10 14.79
N ILE A 30 18.39 -10.48 13.60
CA ILE A 30 19.75 -10.97 13.37
C ILE A 30 20.57 -9.99 12.53
N GLY A 31 20.19 -8.71 12.53
CA GLY A 31 20.93 -7.62 11.87
C GLY A 31 20.71 -7.47 10.36
N LYS A 32 19.63 -8.03 9.78
CA LYS A 32 19.31 -7.82 8.34
C LYS A 32 18.29 -6.71 8.14
N GLY A 33 18.34 -6.06 6.97
CA GLY A 33 17.33 -5.08 6.58
C GLY A 33 17.55 -3.68 7.16
N HIS A 34 18.73 -3.42 7.75
CA HIS A 34 19.17 -2.06 8.01
C HIS A 34 19.40 -1.32 6.70
N PHE A 35 19.06 -0.04 6.71
CA PHE A 35 19.27 0.88 5.61
C PHE A 35 19.55 2.26 6.19
N SER A 36 19.95 3.21 5.36
CA SER A 36 20.03 4.62 5.72
C SER A 36 19.34 5.45 4.64
N ILE A 37 18.80 6.60 5.05
CA ILE A 37 18.21 7.56 4.12
C ILE A 37 19.35 8.41 3.58
N LEU A 38 19.64 8.28 2.29
CA LEU A 38 20.68 9.10 1.64
C LEU A 38 20.13 10.46 1.21
N GLU A 39 18.91 10.47 0.69
CA GLU A 39 18.32 11.66 0.10
C GLU A 39 16.80 11.55 0.07
N ILE A 40 16.13 12.68 0.23
CA ILE A 40 14.68 12.84 0.04
C ILE A 40 14.52 13.97 -0.97
N LYS A 41 13.91 13.65 -2.11
CA LYS A 41 13.66 14.59 -3.20
C LYS A 41 12.18 14.56 -3.55
N ASP A 42 11.65 15.73 -3.83
CA ASP A 42 10.36 15.83 -4.48
C ASP A 42 10.47 15.23 -5.89
N PHE A 43 9.42 14.51 -6.28
CA PHE A 43 9.32 13.88 -7.60
C PHE A 43 7.91 14.10 -8.13
N GLU A 44 7.83 14.53 -9.38
CA GLU A 44 6.57 14.69 -10.10
C GLU A 44 6.52 13.70 -11.26
N PHE A 45 5.38 13.02 -11.38
CA PHE A 45 5.11 12.18 -12.54
C PHE A 45 4.87 13.07 -13.77
N PRO A 46 5.28 12.63 -14.98
CA PRO A 46 4.90 13.32 -16.20
C PRO A 46 3.37 13.35 -16.33
N ILE A 47 2.84 14.49 -16.77
CA ILE A 47 1.41 14.64 -17.05
C ILE A 47 1.09 13.90 -18.35
N ILE A 48 0.10 13.02 -18.29
CA ILE A 48 -0.43 12.32 -19.46
C ILE A 48 -1.78 12.94 -19.80
N GLU A 49 -1.80 13.76 -20.85
CA GLU A 49 -3.03 14.34 -21.35
C GLU A 49 -3.98 13.24 -21.83
N ASN A 50 -5.29 13.44 -21.62
CA ASN A 50 -6.34 12.51 -22.02
C ASN A 50 -6.19 11.09 -21.44
N ALA A 51 -5.52 10.94 -20.28
CA ALA A 51 -5.49 9.67 -19.58
C ALA A 51 -6.92 9.15 -19.31
N ASN A 52 -7.16 7.93 -19.76
CA ASN A 52 -8.46 7.23 -19.70
C ASN A 52 -8.34 5.89 -18.94
N GLY A 53 -7.26 5.73 -18.18
CA GLY A 53 -7.04 4.59 -17.31
C GLY A 53 -5.85 4.80 -16.39
N PHE A 54 -5.53 3.79 -15.58
CA PHE A 54 -4.38 3.82 -14.69
C PHE A 54 -3.69 2.46 -14.59
N VAL A 55 -2.43 2.49 -14.15
CA VAL A 55 -1.68 1.33 -13.67
C VAL A 55 -1.46 1.44 -12.16
N THR A 56 -1.53 0.30 -11.46
CA THR A 56 -1.38 0.22 -10.00
C THR A 56 0.07 -0.01 -9.58
N PHE A 57 0.54 0.71 -8.57
CA PHE A 57 1.90 0.58 -8.01
C PHE A 57 1.89 -0.10 -6.62
N SER A 58 0.74 -0.60 -6.18
CA SER A 58 0.59 -1.36 -4.95
C SER A 58 -0.45 -2.45 -5.11
N ASN A 59 -0.31 -3.52 -4.33
CA ASN A 59 -1.36 -4.53 -4.23
C ASN A 59 -2.54 -3.93 -3.45
N PHE A 60 -3.77 -4.17 -3.89
CA PHE A 60 -4.93 -3.50 -3.32
C PHE A 60 -6.17 -4.39 -3.28
N CYS A 61 -7.18 -3.95 -2.55
CA CYS A 61 -8.53 -4.50 -2.59
C CYS A 61 -9.44 -3.39 -3.11
N PRO A 62 -10.24 -3.64 -4.16
CA PRO A 62 -11.08 -2.59 -4.73
C PRO A 62 -12.13 -2.10 -3.73
N ALA A 63 -12.46 -0.81 -3.83
CA ALA A 63 -13.67 -0.22 -3.28
C ALA A 63 -14.88 -0.59 -4.14
N GLU A 64 -16.08 -0.32 -3.63
CA GLU A 64 -17.34 -0.67 -4.31
C GLU A 64 -17.53 0.13 -5.62
N ASP A 65 -17.05 1.37 -5.67
CA ASP A 65 -17.13 2.26 -6.83
C ASP A 65 -15.87 2.24 -7.71
N ASP A 66 -14.93 1.32 -7.47
CA ASP A 66 -13.72 1.19 -8.28
C ASP A 66 -14.04 0.62 -9.68
N PRO A 67 -13.28 1.01 -10.72
CA PRO A 67 -13.48 0.50 -12.07
C PRO A 67 -13.29 -1.01 -12.20
N ILE A 68 -14.11 -1.63 -13.06
CA ILE A 68 -14.12 -3.10 -13.27
C ILE A 68 -13.51 -3.54 -14.60
N ASP A 69 -13.41 -2.65 -15.59
CA ASP A 69 -12.82 -2.96 -16.89
C ASP A 69 -11.29 -2.78 -16.83
N GLY A 70 -10.56 -3.89 -16.90
CA GLY A 70 -9.11 -3.87 -16.74
C GLY A 70 -8.44 -5.23 -16.94
N PHE A 71 -7.11 -5.20 -17.00
CA PHE A 71 -6.26 -6.39 -17.02
C PHE A 71 -5.52 -6.51 -15.70
N TYR A 72 -5.79 -7.59 -14.96
CA TYR A 72 -5.23 -7.77 -13.63
C TYR A 72 -4.96 -9.23 -13.31
N LYS A 73 -4.10 -9.43 -12.31
CA LYS A 73 -3.91 -10.73 -11.67
C LYS A 73 -4.24 -10.60 -10.19
N THR A 74 -4.76 -11.65 -9.60
CA THR A 74 -5.02 -11.71 -8.16
C THR A 74 -4.03 -12.62 -7.46
N PHE A 75 -3.96 -12.49 -6.14
CA PHE A 75 -3.29 -13.45 -5.26
C PHE A 75 -3.91 -13.41 -3.87
N VAL A 76 -3.69 -14.47 -3.11
CA VAL A 76 -4.07 -14.52 -1.70
C VAL A 76 -2.86 -14.12 -0.86
N LYS A 77 -3.01 -13.05 -0.08
CA LYS A 77 -2.01 -12.59 0.88
C LYS A 77 -2.25 -13.28 2.23
N TYR A 78 -1.25 -14.04 2.66
CA TYR A 78 -1.22 -14.65 3.99
C TYR A 78 -0.35 -13.79 4.91
N GLY A 79 -1.01 -13.02 5.78
CA GLY A 79 -0.33 -12.12 6.70
C GLY A 79 -0.08 -12.76 8.07
N LYS A 80 1.02 -12.36 8.71
CA LYS A 80 1.29 -12.65 10.12
C LYS A 80 1.53 -11.34 10.85
N LEU A 81 0.93 -11.18 12.02
CA LEU A 81 1.20 -10.08 12.95
C LEU A 81 2.61 -10.23 13.51
N GLY A 82 3.32 -9.11 13.67
CA GLY A 82 4.67 -9.04 14.21
C GLY A 82 4.70 -8.41 15.61
N GLU A 83 5.91 -8.27 16.15
CA GLU A 83 6.19 -7.57 17.42
C GLU A 83 5.31 -8.07 18.58
N GLU A 84 4.74 -7.15 19.35
CA GLU A 84 3.82 -7.36 20.47
C GLU A 84 2.64 -8.28 20.14
N PHE A 85 2.19 -8.29 18.89
CA PHE A 85 1.10 -9.15 18.43
C PHE A 85 1.55 -10.57 18.07
N THR A 86 2.83 -10.91 18.20
CA THR A 86 3.31 -12.29 18.00
C THR A 86 2.74 -13.24 19.05
N PHE A 87 2.51 -12.75 20.27
CA PHE A 87 2.06 -13.55 21.42
C PHE A 87 0.55 -13.44 21.70
N CYS A 88 -0.25 -12.93 20.75
CA CYS A 88 -1.70 -12.75 20.92
C CYS A 88 -2.55 -14.05 20.79
N GLY A 89 -1.94 -15.22 21.00
CA GLY A 89 -2.58 -16.53 20.81
C GLY A 89 -2.62 -16.98 19.35
N ASN A 90 -3.21 -16.19 18.45
CA ASN A 90 -3.21 -16.46 17.01
C ASN A 90 -2.68 -15.27 16.19
N PRO A 91 -1.38 -15.26 15.83
CA PRO A 91 -0.78 -14.14 15.09
C PRO A 91 -1.11 -14.15 13.60
N PHE A 92 -1.87 -15.12 13.07
CA PHE A 92 -2.15 -15.19 11.64
C PHE A 92 -3.37 -14.36 11.25
N LYS A 93 -3.20 -13.47 10.26
CA LYS A 93 -4.31 -12.75 9.62
C LYS A 93 -5.12 -13.72 8.76
N LYS A 94 -6.42 -13.47 8.61
CA LYS A 94 -7.24 -14.19 7.63
C LYS A 94 -6.68 -13.99 6.22
N PRO A 95 -6.73 -15.02 5.35
CA PRO A 95 -6.26 -14.89 3.97
C PRO A 95 -7.05 -13.79 3.24
N LEU A 96 -6.34 -12.87 2.60
CA LEU A 96 -6.96 -11.74 1.88
C LEU A 96 -6.72 -11.88 0.38
N LEU A 97 -7.79 -11.94 -0.41
CA LEU A 97 -7.69 -11.87 -1.87
C LEU A 97 -7.42 -10.42 -2.29
N MET A 98 -6.31 -10.21 -2.99
CA MET A 98 -5.87 -8.88 -3.44
C MET A 98 -5.56 -8.89 -4.94
N ILE A 99 -5.71 -7.73 -5.57
CA ILE A 99 -5.24 -7.47 -6.93
C ILE A 99 -3.75 -7.12 -6.87
N LYS A 100 -2.97 -7.65 -7.81
CA LYS A 100 -1.52 -7.43 -7.90
C LYS A 100 -1.18 -6.04 -8.41
N THR A 101 -0.09 -5.48 -7.90
CA THR A 101 0.60 -4.33 -8.51
C THR A 101 0.91 -4.61 -9.99
N GLY A 102 0.93 -3.56 -10.81
CA GLY A 102 1.05 -3.64 -12.27
C GLY A 102 -0.27 -3.95 -12.99
N SER A 103 -1.38 -4.08 -12.26
CA SER A 103 -2.71 -4.21 -12.88
C SER A 103 -3.16 -2.87 -13.47
N VAL A 104 -3.88 -2.91 -14.57
CA VAL A 104 -4.36 -1.74 -15.31
C VAL A 104 -5.89 -1.74 -15.40
N PHE A 105 -6.50 -0.55 -15.34
CA PHE A 105 -7.95 -0.37 -15.44
C PHE A 105 -8.30 0.85 -16.27
N LYS A 106 -9.41 0.78 -17.01
CA LYS A 106 -10.03 1.92 -17.69
C LYS A 106 -10.84 2.76 -16.71
N THR A 107 -10.92 4.05 -16.98
CA THR A 107 -11.71 5.00 -16.21
C THR A 107 -12.57 5.85 -17.13
N ASN A 108 -13.72 6.29 -16.63
CA ASN A 108 -14.53 7.31 -17.30
C ASN A 108 -13.94 8.69 -16.99
N GLY A 109 -12.95 9.09 -17.78
CA GLY A 109 -12.19 10.32 -17.60
C GLY A 109 -10.87 10.11 -16.84
N PHE A 110 -10.29 11.21 -16.35
CA PHE A 110 -8.99 11.19 -15.70
C PHE A 110 -9.01 10.35 -14.41
N PRO A 111 -8.04 9.42 -14.21
CA PRO A 111 -8.04 8.54 -13.06
C PRO A 111 -7.79 9.29 -11.73
N LYS A 112 -8.34 8.78 -10.63
CA LYS A 112 -8.03 9.22 -9.27
C LYS A 112 -6.54 8.98 -8.93
N ASP A 113 -6.02 9.72 -7.93
CA ASP A 113 -4.65 9.56 -7.39
C ASP A 113 -4.45 8.19 -6.68
N PHE A 114 -5.55 7.56 -6.24
CA PHE A 114 -5.55 6.24 -5.64
C PHE A 114 -6.89 5.53 -5.86
N TYR A 115 -6.87 4.20 -5.76
CA TYR A 115 -8.05 3.32 -5.75
C TYR A 115 -7.93 2.30 -4.63
N GLY A 116 -8.99 1.56 -4.34
CA GLY A 116 -9.05 0.57 -3.28
C GLY A 116 -9.55 1.12 -1.96
N ARG A 117 -9.31 0.37 -0.88
CA ARG A 117 -9.84 0.70 0.45
C ARG A 117 -9.00 0.12 1.58
N ILE A 118 -9.16 0.68 2.78
CA ILE A 118 -8.76 0.01 4.02
C ILE A 118 -9.74 -1.12 4.31
N ILE A 119 -9.23 -2.29 4.66
CA ILE A 119 -10.05 -3.36 5.26
C ILE A 119 -10.02 -3.16 6.77
N GLN A 120 -11.13 -2.66 7.32
CA GLN A 120 -11.22 -2.27 8.73
C GLN A 120 -11.52 -3.45 9.65
N GLU A 121 -12.23 -4.47 9.15
CA GLU A 121 -12.76 -5.55 9.97
C GLU A 121 -12.35 -6.93 9.46
N GLY A 122 -12.40 -7.91 10.37
CA GLY A 122 -12.24 -9.33 10.03
C GLY A 122 -10.83 -9.75 9.62
N ILE A 123 -9.83 -8.87 9.75
CA ILE A 123 -8.43 -9.17 9.36
C ILE A 123 -7.73 -10.10 10.35
N SER A 124 -7.84 -9.83 11.65
CA SER A 124 -7.30 -10.72 12.68
C SER A 124 -8.45 -11.40 13.45
N PRO A 125 -8.37 -12.71 13.70
CA PRO A 125 -9.37 -13.41 14.49
C PRO A 125 -9.35 -13.06 15.98
N VAL A 126 -8.22 -12.55 16.48
CA VAL A 126 -7.98 -12.32 17.92
C VAL A 126 -7.74 -10.86 18.28
N LYS A 127 -7.56 -9.99 17.28
CA LYS A 127 -7.25 -8.57 17.45
C LYS A 127 -8.12 -7.70 16.52
N PRO A 128 -9.35 -7.34 16.93
CA PRO A 128 -10.30 -6.62 16.08
C PRO A 128 -9.79 -5.24 15.64
N GLU A 129 -8.84 -4.65 16.36
CA GLU A 129 -8.22 -3.36 16.04
C GLU A 129 -7.27 -3.41 14.83
N VAL A 130 -6.88 -4.61 14.37
CA VAL A 130 -5.97 -4.77 13.24
C VAL A 130 -6.70 -4.49 11.93
N ILE A 131 -6.24 -3.46 11.23
CA ILE A 131 -6.68 -3.13 9.87
C ILE A 131 -5.69 -3.63 8.79
N HIS A 132 -6.10 -3.53 7.52
CA HIS A 132 -5.23 -3.76 6.37
C HIS A 132 -5.23 -2.60 5.39
N TYR A 133 -4.06 -2.02 5.13
CA TYR A 133 -3.86 -1.05 4.06
C TYR A 133 -3.95 -1.75 2.70
N ALA A 134 -4.97 -1.38 1.92
CA ALA A 134 -5.28 -1.99 0.63
C ALA A 134 -5.68 -0.93 -0.41
N TYR A 135 -5.03 0.23 -0.35
CA TYR A 135 -5.05 1.23 -1.42
C TYR A 135 -3.95 0.97 -2.45
N ALA A 136 -4.28 1.18 -3.72
CA ALA A 136 -3.33 1.29 -4.81
C ALA A 136 -2.95 2.76 -5.03
N PHE A 137 -1.66 3.08 -4.97
CA PHE A 137 -1.13 4.28 -5.62
C PHE A 137 -1.21 4.06 -7.14
N THR A 138 -1.68 5.06 -7.88
CA THR A 138 -1.94 4.92 -9.31
C THR A 138 -1.17 5.92 -10.16
N VAL A 139 -0.74 5.45 -11.32
CA VAL A 139 -0.13 6.29 -12.35
C VAL A 139 -1.08 6.31 -13.54
N PRO A 140 -1.49 7.50 -14.02
CA PRO A 140 -2.35 7.62 -15.20
C PRO A 140 -1.70 6.96 -16.43
N ILE A 141 -2.53 6.38 -17.30
CA ILE A 141 -2.11 5.83 -18.59
C ILE A 141 -3.14 6.17 -19.67
N ILE A 142 -2.73 6.00 -20.92
CA ILE A 142 -3.67 5.79 -22.03
C ILE A 142 -3.85 4.28 -22.15
N PHE A 143 -5.06 3.82 -21.84
CA PHE A 143 -5.47 2.42 -21.84
C PHE A 143 -5.91 1.96 -23.23
#